data_AF-Q09DV4-F1
#
_entry.id   AF-Q09DV4-F1
#
_cell.length_a   1.000
_cell.length_b   1.000
_cell.length_c   1.000
_cell.angle_alpha   90.00
_cell.angle_beta   90.00
_cell.angle_gamma   90.00
#
_symmetry.space_group_name_H-M   'P 1'
#
loop_
_entity.id
_entity.type
_entity.pdbx_description
1 polymer ?
#
loop_
_entity_poly.entity_id
_entity_poly.type
_entity_poly.pdbx_seq_one_letter_code
_entity_poly.pdbx_strand_id
1 'polypeptide(L)'
;MCPLLGFLDEAQQQVGCLGHPKATGGVDLRNCGVYRASICETFTCPSFSWLTDEQARLVQAACPDWYLYGLVITDVEFVRGCLRLIERELGGPAKPEKVLARPAALAAMRRLFALKETAPGRDAHAPIFGRFTPDTEGEPTSRTLNYARLGVRASPEDDVVLCLGYIPGDAQTLAAARERVRLHIRAVSRALMD
;
A
#
# COMPACT_ATOMS: atom_id res chain seq x y z
N MET A 1 -6.98 5.56 -19.64
CA MET A 1 -7.97 5.43 -18.55
C MET A 1 -9.35 5.25 -19.18
N CYS A 2 -10.18 4.32 -18.71
CA CYS A 2 -11.52 4.10 -19.27
C CYS A 2 -12.46 5.24 -18.84
N PRO A 3 -13.26 5.84 -19.76
CA PRO A 3 -14.18 6.93 -19.41
C PRO A 3 -15.36 6.50 -18.54
N LEU A 4 -15.59 5.19 -18.40
CA LEU A 4 -16.64 4.64 -17.55
C LEU A 4 -16.19 4.47 -16.09
N LEU A 5 -14.96 4.85 -15.72
CA LEU A 5 -14.48 4.83 -14.35
C LEU A 5 -15.01 6.05 -13.59
N GLY A 6 -15.71 5.84 -12.48
CA GLY A 6 -16.26 6.93 -11.67
C GLY A 6 -16.73 6.47 -10.29
N PHE A 7 -17.33 7.39 -9.54
CA PHE A 7 -17.94 7.09 -8.25
C PHE A 7 -19.28 6.38 -8.42
N LEU A 8 -19.48 5.27 -7.73
CA LEU A 8 -20.70 4.46 -7.75
C LEU A 8 -21.76 4.94 -6.75
N ASP A 9 -21.38 5.87 -5.86
CA ASP A 9 -22.23 6.46 -4.85
C ASP A 9 -22.07 7.99 -4.83
N GLU A 10 -23.11 8.67 -4.34
CA GLU A 10 -23.14 10.14 -4.26
C GLU A 10 -22.12 10.70 -3.25
N ALA A 11 -21.77 9.91 -2.22
CA ALA A 11 -20.79 10.29 -1.20
C ALA A 11 -19.33 10.14 -1.68
N GLN A 12 -19.12 9.69 -2.91
CA GLN A 12 -17.82 9.49 -3.56
C GLN A 12 -16.87 8.56 -2.78
N GLN A 13 -17.42 7.54 -2.12
CA GLN A 13 -16.64 6.61 -1.30
C GLN A 13 -16.20 5.35 -2.05
N GLN A 14 -16.94 4.97 -3.08
CA GLN A 14 -16.74 3.76 -3.87
C GLN A 14 -16.48 4.12 -5.33
N VAL A 15 -15.31 3.76 -5.83
CA VAL A 15 -14.96 3.88 -7.25
C VAL A 15 -15.26 2.57 -7.98
N GLY A 16 -15.75 2.65 -9.21
CA GLY A 16 -15.97 1.48 -10.05
C GLY A 16 -16.42 1.85 -11.47
N CYS A 17 -16.95 0.87 -12.19
CA CYS A 17 -17.41 1.06 -13.56
C CYS A 17 -18.88 1.49 -13.59
N LEU A 18 -19.16 2.70 -14.08
CA LEU A 18 -20.50 3.25 -14.28
C LEU A 18 -21.32 2.49 -15.32
N GLY A 19 -20.66 1.73 -16.21
CA GLY A 19 -21.33 0.85 -17.17
C GLY A 19 -21.57 -0.58 -16.65
N HIS A 20 -21.12 -0.91 -15.43
CA HIS A 20 -21.30 -2.25 -14.87
C HIS A 20 -22.78 -2.50 -14.55
N PRO A 21 -23.33 -3.71 -14.77
CA PRO A 21 -24.74 -4.04 -14.48
C PRO A 21 -25.22 -3.65 -13.07
N LYS A 22 -24.32 -3.74 -12.07
CA LYS A 22 -24.61 -3.30 -10.69
C LYS A 22 -24.85 -1.79 -10.56
N ALA A 23 -24.26 -0.97 -11.42
CA ALA A 23 -24.42 0.49 -11.42
C ALA A 23 -25.60 0.94 -12.31
N THR A 24 -25.97 0.13 -13.31
CA THR A 24 -26.95 0.48 -14.36
C THR A 24 -28.32 -0.20 -14.19
N GLY A 25 -28.55 -0.88 -13.06
CA GLY A 25 -29.80 -1.60 -12.82
C GLY A 25 -29.98 -2.88 -13.67
N GLY A 26 -28.88 -3.53 -14.05
CA GLY A 26 -28.86 -4.83 -14.71
C GLY A 26 -28.44 -4.82 -16.18
N VAL A 27 -28.39 -3.65 -16.82
CA VAL A 27 -27.98 -3.53 -18.24
C VAL A 27 -26.46 -3.44 -18.35
N ASP A 28 -25.81 -4.39 -19.01
CA ASP A 28 -24.36 -4.32 -19.20
C ASP A 28 -23.96 -3.32 -20.27
N LEU A 29 -23.40 -2.17 -19.84
CA LEU A 29 -22.92 -1.11 -20.71
C LEU A 29 -21.39 -1.07 -20.79
N ARG A 30 -20.68 -2.07 -20.24
CA ARG A 30 -19.20 -2.09 -20.26
C ARG A 30 -18.63 -2.08 -21.67
N ASN A 31 -19.35 -2.63 -22.65
CA ASN A 31 -18.96 -2.62 -24.06
C ASN A 31 -19.05 -1.24 -24.73
N CYS A 32 -19.61 -0.23 -24.06
CA CYS A 32 -19.59 1.17 -24.51
C CYS A 32 -18.29 1.90 -24.13
N GLY A 33 -17.42 1.26 -23.33
CA GLY A 33 -16.14 1.83 -22.89
C GLY A 33 -14.99 1.54 -23.85
N VAL A 34 -13.79 1.95 -23.44
CA VAL A 34 -12.53 1.67 -24.16
C VAL A 34 -12.18 0.18 -24.10
N TYR A 35 -12.51 -0.48 -22.98
CA TYR A 35 -12.29 -1.91 -22.79
C TYR A 35 -13.61 -2.66 -22.86
N ARG A 36 -13.63 -3.82 -23.52
CA ARG A 36 -14.81 -4.69 -23.59
C ARG A 36 -15.09 -5.33 -22.22
N ALA A 37 -16.34 -5.73 -21.99
CA ALA A 37 -16.77 -6.42 -20.78
C ALA A 37 -15.87 -7.62 -20.45
N SER A 38 -15.51 -8.42 -21.45
CA SER A 38 -14.64 -9.60 -21.30
C SER A 38 -13.25 -9.30 -20.74
N ILE A 39 -12.67 -8.14 -21.08
CA ILE A 39 -11.38 -7.70 -20.52
C ILE A 39 -11.57 -7.34 -19.04
N CYS A 40 -12.61 -6.58 -18.72
CA CYS A 40 -12.89 -6.17 -17.35
C CYS A 40 -13.22 -7.35 -16.42
N GLU A 41 -13.82 -8.43 -16.93
CA GLU A 41 -14.14 -9.65 -16.16
C GLU A 41 -12.93 -10.50 -15.82
N THR A 42 -11.88 -10.43 -16.65
CA THR A 42 -10.69 -11.26 -16.54
C THR A 42 -9.50 -10.50 -15.97
N PHE A 43 -9.59 -9.17 -15.90
CA PHE A 43 -8.53 -8.34 -15.36
C PHE A 43 -8.49 -8.39 -13.83
N THR A 44 -7.46 -9.04 -13.32
CA THR A 44 -7.13 -9.05 -11.89
C THR A 44 -5.85 -8.25 -11.69
N CYS A 45 -5.81 -7.41 -10.66
CA CYS A 45 -4.58 -6.70 -10.30
C CYS A 45 -3.48 -7.72 -9.96
N PRO A 46 -2.24 -7.59 -10.51
CA PRO A 46 -1.14 -8.52 -10.23
C PRO A 46 -0.85 -8.72 -8.75
N SER A 47 -1.16 -7.73 -7.91
CA SER A 47 -1.03 -7.85 -6.45
C SER A 47 -1.81 -9.02 -5.85
N PHE A 48 -2.95 -9.43 -6.43
CA PHE A 48 -3.69 -10.60 -5.96
C PHE A 48 -2.99 -11.93 -6.28
N SER A 49 -2.02 -11.92 -7.20
CA SER A 49 -1.15 -13.08 -7.46
C SER A 49 0.06 -13.12 -6.53
N TRP A 50 0.36 -12.02 -5.82
CA TRP A 50 1.52 -11.89 -4.96
C TRP A 50 1.17 -11.82 -3.47
N LEU A 51 0.09 -11.15 -3.10
CA LEU A 51 -0.44 -11.15 -1.75
C LEU A 51 -1.26 -12.42 -1.52
N THR A 52 -1.24 -12.94 -0.29
CA THR A 52 -2.23 -13.96 0.09
C THR A 52 -3.61 -13.33 0.22
N ASP A 53 -4.67 -14.14 0.15
CA ASP A 53 -6.05 -13.68 0.35
C ASP A 53 -6.22 -12.94 1.69
N GLU A 54 -5.56 -13.42 2.74
CA GLU A 54 -5.59 -12.81 4.07
C GLU A 54 -4.91 -11.44 4.08
N GLN A 55 -3.78 -11.29 3.37
CA GLN A 55 -3.09 -10.01 3.23
C GLN A 55 -3.94 -9.02 2.42
N ALA A 56 -4.56 -9.46 1.32
CA ALA A 56 -5.44 -8.63 0.52
C ALA A 56 -6.67 -8.16 1.31
N ARG A 57 -7.28 -9.05 2.10
CA ARG A 57 -8.40 -8.72 3.00
C ARG A 57 -8.00 -7.74 4.10
N LEU A 58 -6.79 -7.88 4.66
CA LEU A 58 -6.25 -6.91 5.61
C LEU A 58 -6.12 -5.52 4.98
N VAL A 59 -5.57 -5.42 3.77
CA VAL A 59 -5.47 -4.15 3.05
C VAL A 59 -6.86 -3.55 2.82
N GLN A 60 -7.81 -4.35 2.36
CA GLN A 60 -9.19 -3.92 2.13
C GLN A 60 -9.86 -3.38 3.39
N ALA A 61 -9.65 -4.01 4.55
CA ALA A 61 -10.25 -3.58 5.82
C ALA A 61 -9.54 -2.38 6.45
N ALA A 62 -8.22 -2.28 6.28
CA ALA A 62 -7.41 -1.22 6.87
C ALA A 62 -7.56 0.11 6.11
N CYS A 63 -7.74 0.08 4.79
CA CYS A 63 -7.86 1.27 3.96
C CYS A 63 -9.31 1.80 3.97
N PRO A 64 -9.55 3.05 4.40
CA PRO A 64 -10.91 3.58 4.55
C PRO A 64 -11.53 4.06 3.23
N ASP A 65 -10.71 4.32 2.22
CA ASP A 65 -11.14 4.83 0.92
C ASP A 65 -10.35 4.19 -0.23
N TRP A 66 -10.83 4.42 -1.44
CA TRP A 66 -10.27 3.89 -2.69
C TRP A 66 -8.85 4.41 -2.97
N TYR A 67 -8.50 5.60 -2.50
CA TYR A 67 -7.22 6.23 -2.80
C TYR A 67 -6.11 5.56 -1.99
N LEU A 68 -6.26 5.49 -0.66
CA LEU A 68 -5.32 4.77 0.18
C LEU A 68 -5.27 3.28 -0.18
N TYR A 69 -6.43 2.67 -0.48
CA TYR A 69 -6.47 1.28 -0.96
C TYR A 69 -5.60 1.11 -2.21
N GLY A 70 -5.76 1.98 -3.21
CA GLY A 70 -4.96 1.95 -4.43
C GLY A 70 -3.46 2.07 -4.15
N LEU A 71 -3.05 3.01 -3.29
CA LEU A 71 -1.64 3.20 -2.92
C LEU A 71 -1.01 2.00 -2.19
N VAL A 72 -1.80 1.29 -1.39
CA VAL A 72 -1.31 0.19 -0.55
C VAL A 72 -1.38 -1.14 -1.30
N ILE A 73 -2.50 -1.46 -1.96
CA ILE A 73 -2.69 -2.77 -2.59
C ILE A 73 -1.71 -3.00 -3.75
N THR A 74 -1.32 -1.94 -4.47
CA THR A 74 -0.37 -2.05 -5.58
C THR A 74 1.08 -2.15 -5.11
N ASP A 75 1.37 -1.86 -3.84
CA ASP A 75 2.72 -1.98 -3.28
C ASP A 75 2.85 -3.20 -2.37
N VAL A 76 3.04 -4.36 -2.99
CA VAL A 76 3.19 -5.64 -2.31
C VAL A 76 4.36 -5.66 -1.33
N GLU A 77 5.46 -4.98 -1.67
CA GLU A 77 6.64 -4.93 -0.81
C GLU A 77 6.40 -4.07 0.43
N PHE A 78 5.60 -3.01 0.32
CA PHE A 78 5.15 -2.26 1.49
C PHE A 78 4.32 -3.11 2.44
N VAL A 79 3.32 -3.82 1.92
CA VAL A 79 2.42 -4.66 2.75
C VAL A 79 3.21 -5.76 3.45
N ARG A 80 4.03 -6.50 2.69
CA ARG A 80 4.86 -7.58 3.26
C ARG A 80 5.92 -7.04 4.20
N GLY A 81 6.57 -5.92 3.86
CA GLY A 81 7.57 -5.26 4.71
C GLY A 81 6.99 -4.85 6.06
N CYS A 82 5.77 -4.27 6.07
CA CYS A 82 5.06 -3.94 7.30
C CYS A 82 4.80 -5.18 8.16
N LEU A 83 4.29 -6.27 7.57
CA LEU A 83 4.03 -7.52 8.28
C LEU A 83 5.31 -8.14 8.85
N ARG A 84 6.41 -8.19 8.07
CA ARG A 84 7.72 -8.67 8.54
C ARG A 84 8.23 -7.88 9.75
N LEU A 85 8.04 -6.56 9.74
CA LEU A 85 8.46 -5.70 10.86
C LEU A 85 7.59 -5.94 12.11
N ILE A 86 6.28 -6.13 11.94
CA ILE A 86 5.38 -6.49 13.05
C ILE A 86 5.77 -7.85 13.61
N GLU A 87 6.05 -8.84 12.76
CA GLU A 87 6.52 -10.17 13.16
C GLU A 87 7.77 -10.12 14.02
N ARG A 88 8.73 -9.30 13.57
CA ARG A 88 9.98 -9.07 14.29
C ARG A 88 9.75 -8.43 15.66
N GLU A 89 8.86 -7.45 15.74
CA GLU A 89 8.52 -6.79 17.01
C GLU A 89 7.77 -7.73 17.97
N LEU A 90 6.92 -8.61 17.45
CA LEU A 90 6.17 -9.60 18.24
C LEU A 90 7.00 -10.83 18.63
N GLY A 91 8.11 -11.09 17.94
CA GLY A 91 8.86 -12.35 18.07
C GLY A 91 8.11 -13.57 17.51
N GLY A 92 7.18 -13.37 16.57
CA GLY A 92 6.32 -14.43 16.04
C GLY A 92 5.41 -13.96 14.89
N PRO A 93 4.61 -14.87 14.27
CA PRO A 93 3.85 -14.57 13.06
C PRO A 93 2.75 -13.52 13.27
N ALA A 94 2.71 -12.51 12.40
CA ALA A 94 1.72 -11.43 12.39
C ALA A 94 0.58 -11.81 11.45
N LYS A 95 -0.24 -12.77 11.90
CA LYS A 95 -1.37 -13.28 11.13
C LYS A 95 -2.37 -12.16 10.82
N PRO A 96 -2.65 -11.85 9.54
CA PRO A 96 -3.59 -10.77 9.16
C PRO A 96 -4.96 -10.90 9.84
N GLU A 97 -5.45 -12.12 10.04
CA GLU A 97 -6.71 -12.41 10.71
C GLU A 97 -6.73 -11.96 12.17
N LYS A 98 -5.59 -11.99 12.87
CA LYS A 98 -5.48 -11.45 14.23
C LYS A 98 -5.58 -9.93 14.25
N VAL A 99 -5.07 -9.26 13.22
CA VAL A 99 -5.21 -7.81 13.05
C VAL A 99 -6.67 -7.47 12.79
N LEU A 100 -7.33 -8.21 11.90
CA LEU A 100 -8.75 -8.04 11.57
C LEU A 100 -9.67 -8.28 12.77
N ALA A 101 -9.37 -9.28 13.61
CA ALA A 101 -10.16 -9.62 14.77
C ALA A 101 -10.09 -8.60 15.92
N ARG A 102 -9.12 -7.67 15.89
CA ARG A 102 -8.89 -6.69 16.96
C ARG A 102 -9.08 -5.26 16.45
N PRO A 103 -10.16 -4.56 16.86
CA PRO A 103 -10.43 -3.19 16.40
C PRO A 103 -9.27 -2.21 16.62
N ALA A 104 -8.58 -2.30 17.77
CA ALA A 104 -7.43 -1.45 18.06
C ALA A 104 -6.24 -1.71 17.12
N ALA A 105 -5.96 -2.99 16.81
CA ALA A 105 -4.90 -3.37 15.88
C ALA A 105 -5.23 -2.94 14.46
N LEU A 106 -6.47 -3.12 14.01
CA LEU A 106 -6.92 -2.67 12.70
C LEU A 106 -6.83 -1.14 12.57
N ALA A 107 -7.22 -0.39 13.60
CA ALA A 107 -7.08 1.07 13.63
C ALA A 107 -5.61 1.52 13.62
N ALA A 108 -4.72 0.80 14.29
CA ALA A 108 -3.28 1.06 14.23
C ALA A 108 -2.70 0.73 12.84
N MET A 109 -3.13 -0.37 12.22
CA MET A 109 -2.74 -0.74 10.86
C MET A 109 -3.18 0.31 9.85
N ARG A 110 -4.40 0.84 9.97
CA ARG A 110 -4.88 1.96 9.15
C ARG A 110 -3.95 3.17 9.24
N ARG A 111 -3.51 3.55 10.45
CA ARG A 111 -2.56 4.65 10.63
C ARG A 111 -1.18 4.36 10.04
N LEU A 112 -0.72 3.10 10.09
CA LEU A 112 0.52 2.68 9.45
C LEU A 112 0.42 2.80 7.92
N PHE A 113 -0.67 2.31 7.33
CA PHE A 113 -0.90 2.42 5.88
C PHE A 113 -1.07 3.86 5.42
N ALA A 114 -1.74 4.71 6.20
CA ALA A 114 -1.89 6.14 5.93
C ALA A 114 -0.56 6.90 5.83
N LEU A 115 0.58 6.31 6.22
CA LEU A 115 1.90 6.87 5.92
C LEU A 115 2.12 7.05 4.40
N LYS A 116 1.47 6.24 3.56
CA LYS A 116 1.48 6.43 2.09
C LYS A 116 0.99 7.81 1.66
N GLU A 117 0.10 8.42 2.43
CA GLU A 117 -0.46 9.74 2.14
C GLU A 117 0.21 10.83 2.98
N THR A 118 0.64 10.52 4.20
CA THR A 118 0.98 11.52 5.21
C THR A 118 2.48 11.62 5.53
N ALA A 119 3.31 10.67 5.09
CA ALA A 119 4.74 10.67 5.38
C ALA A 119 5.42 11.98 4.93
N PRO A 120 5.96 12.81 5.87
CA PRO A 120 6.60 14.07 5.54
C PRO A 120 8.05 13.84 5.08
N GLY A 121 8.59 14.78 4.28
CA GLY A 121 9.97 14.70 3.77
C GLY A 121 10.17 13.70 2.63
N ARG A 122 9.06 13.28 1.99
CA ARG A 122 9.10 12.57 0.71
C ARG A 122 9.42 13.54 -0.44
N ASP A 123 10.04 13.01 -1.49
CA ASP A 123 10.29 13.79 -2.70
C ASP A 123 8.95 14.19 -3.36
N ALA A 124 8.75 15.48 -3.61
CA ALA A 124 7.55 16.02 -4.24
C ALA A 124 7.34 15.51 -5.68
N HIS A 125 8.40 15.04 -6.31
CA HIS A 125 8.43 14.47 -7.64
C HIS A 125 8.54 12.94 -7.64
N ALA A 126 8.47 12.26 -6.48
CA ALA A 126 8.46 10.81 -6.45
C ALA A 126 7.26 10.30 -7.29
N PRO A 127 7.51 9.73 -8.48
CA PRO A 127 6.46 9.57 -9.48
C PRO A 127 5.49 8.44 -9.14
N ILE A 128 5.89 7.53 -8.24
CA ILE A 128 5.13 6.35 -7.82
C ILE A 128 5.48 6.03 -6.35
N PHE A 129 4.47 5.77 -5.53
CA PHE A 129 4.66 5.14 -4.23
C PHE A 129 4.94 3.64 -4.46
N GLY A 130 6.13 3.17 -4.13
CA GLY A 130 6.53 1.82 -4.50
C GLY A 130 7.99 1.52 -4.24
N ARG A 131 8.30 0.24 -4.06
CA ARG A 131 9.68 -0.28 -3.97
C ARG A 131 10.51 -0.03 -5.23
N PHE A 132 9.86 0.13 -6.39
CA PHE A 132 10.51 0.20 -7.70
C PHE A 132 10.38 1.57 -8.35
N THR A 133 11.34 1.91 -9.19
CA THR A 133 11.36 3.08 -10.08
C THR A 133 11.80 2.66 -11.47
N PRO A 134 11.33 3.32 -12.54
CA PRO A 134 11.85 3.05 -13.87
C PRO A 134 13.33 3.46 -13.95
N ASP A 135 14.14 2.67 -14.64
CA ASP A 135 15.49 3.06 -15.05
C ASP A 135 15.48 3.95 -16.31
N THR A 136 16.63 4.15 -16.95
CA THR A 136 16.76 4.97 -18.17
C THR A 136 16.05 4.38 -19.38
N GLU A 137 15.78 3.08 -19.39
CA GLU A 137 15.09 2.36 -20.46
C GLU A 137 13.60 2.15 -20.13
N GLY A 138 13.18 2.50 -18.91
CA GLY A 138 11.82 2.34 -18.41
C GLY A 138 11.59 1.03 -17.67
N GLU A 139 12.61 0.20 -17.49
CA GLU A 139 12.54 -1.08 -16.79
C GLU A 139 12.48 -0.89 -15.28
N PRO A 140 11.74 -1.74 -14.53
CA PRO A 140 11.57 -1.58 -13.09
C PRO A 140 12.86 -1.94 -12.33
N THR A 141 13.49 -0.96 -11.69
CA THR A 141 14.62 -1.17 -10.79
C THR A 141 14.25 -0.95 -9.32
N SER A 142 14.81 -1.74 -8.42
CA SER A 142 14.55 -1.62 -6.99
C SER A 142 15.26 -0.39 -6.43
N ARG A 143 14.53 0.43 -5.66
CA ARG A 143 15.14 1.56 -4.95
C ARG A 143 16.20 1.05 -3.98
N THR A 144 17.34 1.73 -3.85
CA THR A 144 18.39 1.34 -2.91
C THR A 144 18.92 2.54 -2.15
N LEU A 145 19.44 2.29 -0.94
CA LEU A 145 20.14 3.29 -0.14
C LEU A 145 21.63 3.10 -0.28
N ASN A 146 22.36 4.18 -0.55
CA ASN A 146 23.82 4.15 -0.50
C ASN A 146 24.29 4.34 0.95
N TYR A 147 24.33 3.24 1.71
CA TYR A 147 24.71 3.22 3.12
C TYR A 147 26.10 3.81 3.39
N ALA A 148 27.06 3.55 2.49
CA ALA A 148 28.41 4.09 2.60
C ALA A 148 28.42 5.62 2.51
N ARG A 149 27.69 6.19 1.53
CA ARG A 149 27.55 7.65 1.38
C ARG A 149 26.83 8.28 2.56
N LEU A 150 25.83 7.59 3.12
CA LEU A 150 25.07 8.06 4.26
C LEU A 150 25.81 7.87 5.60
N GLY A 151 26.92 7.13 5.63
CA GLY A 151 27.66 6.84 6.86
C GLY A 151 26.87 6.01 7.88
N VAL A 152 25.92 5.19 7.43
CA VAL A 152 25.06 4.37 8.31
C VAL A 152 25.07 2.90 7.87
N ARG A 153 24.55 2.02 8.73
CA ARG A 153 24.27 0.62 8.37
C ARG A 153 22.82 0.42 7.92
N ALA A 154 22.59 -0.66 7.19
CA ALA A 154 21.24 -1.14 6.87
C ALA A 154 20.44 -1.44 8.15
N SER A 155 19.13 -1.22 8.07
CA SER A 155 18.16 -1.46 9.14
C SER A 155 16.90 -2.10 8.55
N PRO A 156 16.19 -2.98 9.28
CA PRO A 156 15.01 -3.67 8.74
C PRO A 156 13.89 -2.74 8.25
N GLU A 157 13.81 -1.52 8.78
CA GLU A 157 12.81 -0.52 8.39
C GLU A 157 13.05 0.03 6.97
N ASP A 158 14.25 -0.16 6.40
CA ASP A 158 14.67 0.46 5.14
C ASP A 158 13.77 0.08 3.96
N ASP A 159 13.31 -1.17 3.89
CA ASP A 159 12.38 -1.61 2.84
C ASP A 159 11.09 -0.80 2.85
N VAL A 160 10.50 -0.62 4.03
CA VAL A 160 9.25 0.14 4.22
C VAL A 160 9.50 1.63 3.98
N VAL A 161 10.62 2.17 4.47
CA VAL A 161 11.03 3.57 4.20
C VAL A 161 11.12 3.84 2.70
N LEU A 162 11.74 2.95 1.93
CA LEU A 162 11.88 3.12 0.48
C LEU A 162 10.53 3.02 -0.24
N CYS A 163 9.63 2.15 0.22
CA CYS A 163 8.26 2.05 -0.30
C CYS A 163 7.41 3.31 -0.03
N LEU A 164 7.73 4.06 1.03
CA LEU A 164 7.09 5.35 1.33
C LEU A 164 7.64 6.51 0.47
N GLY A 165 8.58 6.25 -0.44
CA GLY A 165 9.11 7.24 -1.37
C GLY A 165 10.18 8.16 -0.79
N TYR A 166 10.77 7.81 0.35
CA TYR A 166 11.89 8.57 0.90
C TYR A 166 13.15 8.40 0.04
N ILE A 167 13.84 9.50 -0.19
CA ILE A 167 15.17 9.55 -0.82
C ILE A 167 16.09 10.35 0.11
N PRO A 168 16.54 9.75 1.24
CA PRO A 168 17.27 10.49 2.25
C PRO A 168 18.62 10.97 1.71
N GLY A 169 18.90 12.27 1.85
CA GLY A 169 20.18 12.87 1.50
C GLY A 169 21.27 12.65 2.55
N ASP A 170 20.87 12.41 3.80
CA ASP A 170 21.76 12.30 4.96
C ASP A 170 21.26 11.26 5.99
N ALA A 171 22.13 10.95 6.95
CA ALA A 171 21.86 10.00 8.03
C ALA A 171 20.68 10.40 8.93
N GLN A 172 20.50 11.71 9.18
CA GLN A 172 19.48 12.23 10.09
C GLN A 172 18.07 12.03 9.51
N THR A 173 17.92 12.32 8.22
CA THR A 173 16.68 12.14 7.48
C THR A 173 16.28 10.67 7.42
N LEU A 174 17.25 9.77 7.13
CA LEU A 174 16.99 8.34 7.14
C LEU A 174 16.63 7.83 8.54
N ALA A 175 17.32 8.30 9.60
CA ALA A 175 17.00 7.94 10.97
C ALA A 175 15.58 8.38 11.37
N ALA A 176 15.17 9.59 10.99
CA ALA A 176 13.82 10.10 11.24
C ALA A 176 12.73 9.29 10.50
N ALA A 177 12.99 8.90 9.25
CA ALA A 177 12.08 8.05 8.48
C ALA A 177 11.94 6.64 9.10
N ARG A 178 13.07 6.02 9.48
CA ARG A 178 13.10 4.73 10.17
C ARG A 178 12.33 4.76 11.49
N GLU A 179 12.56 5.79 12.32
CA GLU A 179 11.86 5.91 13.59
C GLU A 179 10.35 6.08 13.40
N ARG A 180 9.93 6.81 12.37
CA ARG A 180 8.51 6.93 12.05
C ARG A 180 7.87 5.58 11.72
N VAL A 181 8.50 4.79 10.85
CA VAL A 181 8.03 3.42 10.56
C VAL A 181 7.97 2.62 11.85
N ARG A 182 9.03 2.64 12.66
CA ARG A 182 9.10 1.89 13.93
C ARG A 182 8.00 2.26 14.92
N LEU A 183 7.69 3.54 15.07
CA LEU A 183 6.62 4.02 15.94
C LEU A 183 5.25 3.43 15.54
N HIS A 184 4.94 3.39 14.25
CA HIS A 184 3.70 2.81 13.75
C HIS A 184 3.68 1.28 13.89
N ILE A 185 4.79 0.60 13.58
CA ILE A 185 4.92 -0.85 13.79
C ILE A 185 4.65 -1.21 15.25
N ARG A 186 5.31 -0.52 16.19
CA ARG A 186 5.11 -0.72 17.64
C ARG A 186 3.68 -0.44 18.09
N ALA A 187 2.98 0.50 17.45
CA ALA A 187 1.58 0.75 17.76
C ALA A 187 0.69 -0.42 17.35
N VAL A 188 0.94 -1.03 16.18
CA VAL A 188 0.22 -2.24 15.74
C VAL A 188 0.55 -3.42 16.65
N SER A 189 1.84 -3.67 16.93
CA SER A 189 2.28 -4.79 17.74
C SER A 189 1.73 -4.73 19.17
N ARG A 190 1.71 -3.56 19.81
CA ARG A 190 1.09 -3.38 21.14
C ARG A 190 -0.40 -3.70 21.12
N ALA A 191 -1.12 -3.19 20.14
CA ALA A 191 -2.55 -3.47 19.98
C ALA A 191 -2.87 -4.94 19.63
N LEU A 192 -1.87 -5.75 19.29
CA LEU A 192 -1.97 -7.21 19.12
C LEU A 192 -1.57 -8.00 20.37
N MET A 193 -0.95 -7.37 21.36
CA MET A 193 -0.62 -8.01 22.65
C MET A 193 -1.69 -7.74 23.70
N ASP A 194 -2.31 -6.55 23.63
CA ASP A 194 -3.51 -6.20 24.40
C ASP A 194 -4.75 -7.03 23.98
#